data_AF-A0A662I2Z0-F1
#
_entry.id   AF-A0A662I2Z0-F1
#
_cell.length_a   1.000
_cell.length_b   1.000
_cell.length_c   1.000
_cell.angle_alpha   90.00
_cell.angle_beta   90.00
_cell.angle_gamma   90.00
#
_symmetry.space_group_name_H-M   'P 1'
#
loop_
_entity.id
_entity.type
_entity.pdbx_description
1 polymer ?
#
loop_
_entity_poly.entity_id
_entity_poly.type
_entity_poly.pdbx_seq_one_letter_code
_entity_poly.pdbx_strand_id
1 'polypeptide(L)' 'MSKGDIVLVYFPFTDLKGRKLRPALVLYEGKRDIVLAFISSRLEKYDPKTSVIIRKE' A
#
# COMPACT_ATOMS: atom_id res chain seq x y z
N MET A 1 -2.39 -11.86 -8.72
CA MET A 1 -1.91 -11.21 -7.47
C MET A 1 -3.11 -11.21 -6.56
N SER A 2 -3.16 -12.11 -5.61
CA SER A 2 -4.39 -12.41 -4.90
C SER A 2 -4.48 -11.61 -3.60
N LYS A 3 -5.69 -11.49 -3.08
CA LYS A 3 -5.94 -10.83 -1.79
C LYS A 3 -5.01 -11.40 -0.71
N GLY A 4 -4.30 -10.51 -0.01
CA GLY A 4 -3.31 -10.89 1.00
C GLY A 4 -1.86 -10.76 0.53
N ASP A 5 -1.60 -10.74 -0.78
CA ASP A 5 -0.25 -10.56 -1.30
C ASP A 5 0.32 -9.18 -0.93
N ILE A 6 1.60 -9.14 -0.54
CA ILE A 6 2.38 -7.90 -0.45
C ILE A 6 3.19 -7.75 -1.72
N VAL A 7 3.00 -6.63 -2.39
CA VAL A 7 3.62 -6.35 -3.70
C VAL A 7 4.33 -5.01 -3.71
N LEU A 8 5.33 -4.87 -4.57
CA LEU A 8 6.00 -3.60 -4.80
C LEU A 8 5.38 -2.88 -5.99
N VAL A 9 4.90 -1.66 -5.77
CA VAL A 9 4.26 -0.84 -6.82
C VAL A 9 4.88 0.56 -6.85
N TYR A 10 5.01 1.10 -8.05
CA TYR A 10 5.39 2.50 -8.22
C TYR A 10 4.14 3.37 -8.08
N PHE A 11 4.15 4.31 -7.13
CA PHE A 11 3.09 5.30 -6.98
C PHE A 11 3.64 6.71 -7.23
N PRO A 12 2.95 7.54 -8.03
CA PRO A 12 3.40 8.90 -8.30
C PRO A 12 3.39 9.76 -7.04
N PHE A 13 4.23 10.77 -6.99
CA PHE A 13 4.07 11.87 -6.04
C PHE A 13 2.86 12.72 -6.42
N THR A 14 2.34 13.50 -5.48
CA THR A 14 1.18 14.38 -5.70
C THR A 14 1.42 15.39 -6.83
N ASP A 15 2.66 15.81 -7.04
CA ASP A 15 3.06 16.72 -8.12
C ASP A 15 3.29 16.01 -9.47
N LEU A 16 3.14 14.69 -9.52
CA LEU A 16 3.34 13.82 -10.69
C LEU A 16 4.74 13.89 -11.33
N LYS A 17 5.72 14.56 -10.69
CA LYS A 17 7.08 14.72 -11.24
C LYS A 17 7.99 13.54 -10.97
N GLY A 18 7.56 12.61 -10.14
CA GLY A 18 8.32 11.43 -9.79
C GLY A 18 7.42 10.31 -9.26
N ARG A 19 8.04 9.16 -9.00
CA ARG A 19 7.38 7.98 -8.45
C ARG A 19 8.23 7.38 -7.35
N LYS A 20 7.58 6.77 -6.37
CA LYS A 20 8.25 5.99 -5.32
C LYS A 20 7.79 4.54 -5.38
N LEU A 21 8.75 3.62 -5.33
CA LEU A 21 8.47 2.21 -5.14
C LEU A 21 8.04 2.01 -3.68
N ARG A 22 6.86 1.45 -3.45
CA ARG A 22 6.31 1.22 -2.11
C ARG A 22 5.69 -0.18 -2.00
N PRO A 23 5.82 -0.84 -0.84
CA PRO A 23 5.03 -2.02 -0.56
C PRO A 23 3.54 -1.67 -0.43
N ALA A 24 2.69 -2.58 -0.89
CA ALA A 24 1.25 -2.47 -0.80
C ALA A 24 0.63 -3.85 -0.56
N LEU A 25 -0.45 -3.90 0.22
CA LEU A 25 -1.28 -5.08 0.43
C LEU A 25 -2.39 -5.12 -0.63
N VAL A 26 -2.58 -6.27 -1.28
CA VAL A 26 -3.73 -6.51 -2.15
C VAL A 26 -4.99 -6.74 -1.32
N LEU A 27 -5.96 -5.83 -1.44
CA LEU A 27 -7.26 -5.92 -0.77
C LEU A 27 -8.29 -6.69 -1.60
N TYR A 28 -8.24 -6.50 -2.93
CA TYR A 28 -9.16 -7.09 -3.89
C TYR A 28 -8.51 -7.20 -5.27
N GLU A 29 -8.80 -8.29 -5.98
CA GLU A 29 -8.39 -8.55 -7.36
C GLU A 29 -9.65 -8.59 -8.23
N GLY A 30 -9.79 -7.62 -9.12
CA GLY A 30 -10.81 -7.56 -10.15
C GLY A 30 -10.32 -8.19 -11.45
N LYS A 31 -11.14 -8.12 -12.51
CA LYS A 31 -10.79 -8.72 -13.81
C LYS A 31 -9.63 -8.01 -14.52
N ARG A 32 -9.45 -6.71 -14.28
CA ARG A 32 -8.44 -5.87 -14.95
C ARG A 32 -7.67 -4.94 -14.01
N ASP A 33 -8.08 -4.91 -12.74
CA ASP A 33 -7.68 -3.93 -11.75
C ASP A 33 -7.54 -4.58 -10.39
N ILE A 34 -6.80 -3.94 -9.50
CA ILE A 34 -6.60 -4.37 -8.13
C ILE A 34 -6.78 -3.18 -7.20
N VAL A 35 -7.35 -3.43 -6.02
CA VAL A 35 -7.43 -2.45 -4.94
C VAL A 35 -6.30 -2.73 -3.97
N LEU A 36 -5.50 -1.71 -3.66
CA LEU A 36 -4.31 -1.80 -2.83
C LEU A 36 -4.42 -0.90 -1.59
N ALA A 37 -3.83 -1.33 -0.48
CA ALA A 37 -3.52 -0.48 0.67
C ALA A 37 -2.01 -0.28 0.77
N PHE A 38 -1.53 0.98 0.78
CA PHE A 38 -0.10 1.25 0.89
C PHE A 38 0.43 1.00 2.29
N ILE A 39 1.64 0.44 2.35
CA ILE A 39 2.38 0.23 3.57
C ILE A 39 3.45 1.34 3.68
N SER A 40 3.56 1.91 4.87
CA SER A 40 4.51 2.97 5.19
C SER A 40 5.16 2.68 6.53
N SER A 41 6.47 2.93 6.64
CA SER A 41 7.20 2.90 7.92
C SER A 41 7.07 4.19 8.72
N ARG A 42 6.36 5.19 8.19
CA ARG A 42 6.11 6.49 8.83
C ARG A 42 5.00 6.41 9.86
N LEU A 43 5.35 6.07 11.09
CA LEU A 43 4.40 5.90 12.19
C LEU A 43 3.84 7.23 12.70
N GLU A 44 4.46 8.37 12.39
CA GLU A 44 3.99 9.70 12.77
C GLU A 44 2.63 10.08 12.16
N LYS A 45 2.19 9.35 11.13
CA LYS A 45 0.89 9.53 10.46
C LYS A 45 -0.15 8.45 10.82
N TYR A 46 0.11 7.67 11.85
CA TYR A 46 -0.78 6.59 12.27
C TYR A 46 -2.12 7.14 12.75
N ASP A 47 -3.21 6.60 12.21
CA ASP A 47 -4.58 6.79 12.70
C ASP A 47 -5.23 5.41 12.89
N PRO A 48 -5.61 5.02 14.12
CA PRO A 48 -6.20 3.71 14.39
C PRO A 48 -7.51 3.44 13.63
N LYS A 49 -8.20 4.46 13.13
CA LYS A 49 -9.42 4.28 12.34
C LYS A 49 -9.15 3.81 10.92
N THR A 50 -7.97 4.10 10.38
CA THR A 50 -7.63 3.90 8.96
C THR A 50 -6.34 3.12 8.76
N SER A 51 -5.61 2.83 9.83
CA SER A 51 -4.28 2.20 9.79
C SER A 51 -4.24 0.91 10.62
N VAL A 52 -3.53 -0.09 10.10
CA VAL A 52 -3.24 -1.36 10.79
C VAL A 52 -1.72 -1.48 10.99
N ILE A 53 -1.29 -1.79 12.21
CA ILE A 53 0.13 -2.00 12.52
C ILE A 53 0.53 -3.42 12.10
N ILE A 54 1.55 -3.52 11.25
CA ILE A 54 2.17 -4.80 10.87
C ILE A 54 3.30 -5.07 11.86
N ARG A 55 3.19 -6.16 12.61
CA ARG A 55 4.24 -6.62 13.53
C ARG A 55 5.04 -7.73 12.86
N LYS A 56 6.33 -7.78 13.14
CA LYS A 56 7.13 -8.97 12.86
C LYS A 56 6.82 -9.98 13.95
N GLU A 57 6.43 -11.19 13.56
CA GLU A 57 6.38 -12.34 14.47
C GLU A 57 7.81 -12.74 14.91
#